data_AF-A0A259IU55-F1
#
_entry.id   AF-A0A259IU55-F1
#
_cell.length_a   1.000
_cell.length_b   1.000
_cell.length_c   1.000
_cell.angle_alpha   90.00
_cell.angle_beta   90.00
_cell.angle_gamma   90.00
#
_symmetry.space_group_name_H-M   'P 1'
#
loop_
_entity.id
_entity.type
_entity.pdbx_description
1 polymer ?
#
loop_
_entity_poly.entity_id
_entity_poly.type
_entity_poly.pdbx_seq_one_letter_code
_entity_poly.pdbx_strand_id
1 'polypeptide(L)'
;RRALAHFPADQLLFLRSQDLARDPETTLARIASFLGLNSFPPVAAKRAFERPRRIWPCHPSQADNALISSLLAKEMAAFADLTGLDVSDWPVMTLDAFREHAAGAHVAPGPWRSQASGTQ
;
A
#
# COMPACT_ATOMS: atom_id res chain seq x y z
N ARG A 1 -0.05 8.27 19.92
CA ARG A 1 0.65 9.15 20.89
C ARG A 1 1.21 8.41 22.12
N ARG A 2 0.60 7.33 22.64
CA ARG A 2 1.13 6.61 23.82
C ARG A 2 2.56 6.09 23.64
N ALA A 3 2.90 5.53 22.47
CA ALA A 3 4.27 5.09 22.20
C ALA A 3 5.30 6.24 22.34
N LEU A 4 5.01 7.40 21.72
CA LEU A 4 5.84 8.60 21.82
C LEU A 4 5.85 9.26 23.22
N ALA A 5 4.94 8.86 24.11
CA ALA A 5 4.97 9.29 25.51
C ALA A 5 5.95 8.44 26.35
N HIS A 6 6.34 7.27 25.86
CA HIS A 6 7.26 6.34 26.55
C HIS A 6 8.62 6.24 25.87
N PHE A 7 8.66 6.44 24.55
CA PHE A 7 9.86 6.42 23.74
C PHE A 7 10.06 7.78 23.06
N PRO A 8 11.26 8.37 23.17
CA PRO A 8 11.66 9.50 22.36
C PRO A 8 11.44 9.25 20.85
N ALA A 9 11.16 10.32 20.10
CA ALA A 9 10.82 10.21 18.67
C ALA A 9 11.98 9.66 17.82
N ASP A 10 13.22 9.92 18.22
CA ASP A 10 14.45 9.41 17.61
C ASP A 10 14.66 7.90 17.84
N GLN A 11 13.93 7.27 18.75
CA GLN A 11 13.94 5.82 18.97
C GLN A 11 12.85 5.09 18.17
N LEU A 12 12.06 5.81 17.37
CA LEU A 12 11.00 5.24 16.56
C LEU A 12 11.22 5.56 15.08
N LEU A 13 11.39 4.51 14.28
CA LEU A 13 11.45 4.63 12.82
C LEU A 13 10.07 4.35 12.22
N PHE A 14 9.49 5.34 11.56
CA PHE A 14 8.27 5.18 10.78
C PHE A 14 8.59 4.88 9.32
N LEU A 15 7.98 3.81 8.79
CA LEU A 15 8.20 3.33 7.43
C LEU A 15 6.87 3.15 6.71
N ARG A 16 6.86 3.41 5.39
CA ARG A 16 5.74 3.08 4.52
C ARG A 16 5.98 1.70 3.91
N SER A 17 4.97 0.84 3.96
CA SER A 17 5.08 -0.50 3.36
C SER A 17 5.21 -0.43 1.83
N GLN A 18 4.63 0.61 1.21
CA GLN A 18 4.74 0.87 -0.22
C GLN A 18 6.18 1.16 -0.64
N ASP A 19 6.94 1.90 0.18
CA ASP A 19 8.35 2.20 -0.09
C ASP A 19 9.17 0.92 -0.08
N LEU A 20 8.99 0.09 0.95
CA LEU A 20 9.67 -1.20 1.03
C LEU A 20 9.34 -2.11 -0.17
N ALA A 21 8.11 -2.04 -0.68
CA ALA A 21 7.67 -2.83 -1.82
C ALA A 21 8.12 -2.30 -3.18
N ARG A 22 8.33 -0.98 -3.33
CA ARG A 22 8.74 -0.30 -4.57
C ARG A 22 10.26 -0.16 -4.67
N ASP A 23 10.89 0.25 -3.58
CA ASP A 23 12.32 0.48 -3.44
C ASP A 23 12.84 -0.09 -2.09
N PRO A 24 13.05 -1.42 -2.03
CA PRO A 24 13.54 -2.06 -0.83
C PRO A 24 14.97 -1.63 -0.49
N GLU A 25 15.80 -1.28 -1.47
CA GLU A 25 17.20 -0.90 -1.23
C GLU A 25 17.31 0.39 -0.43
N THR A 26 16.64 1.45 -0.88
CA THR A 26 16.61 2.73 -0.16
C THR A 26 15.98 2.58 1.22
N THR A 27 14.91 1.79 1.32
CA THR A 27 14.23 1.54 2.60
C THR A 27 15.12 0.80 3.58
N LEU A 28 15.82 -0.26 3.13
CA LEU A 28 16.75 -1.04 3.97
C LEU A 28 17.97 -0.21 4.38
N ALA A 29 18.49 0.66 3.50
CA ALA A 29 19.57 1.57 3.85
C ALA A 29 19.17 2.52 4.99
N ARG A 30 17.93 3.04 4.96
CA ARG A 30 17.37 3.86 6.04
C ARG A 30 17.23 3.10 7.35
N ILE A 31 16.83 1.82 7.30
CA ILE A 31 16.78 0.93 8.47
C ILE A 31 18.18 0.68 9.04
N ALA A 32 19.17 0.38 8.19
CA ALA A 32 20.55 0.16 8.62
C ALA A 32 21.11 1.40 9.32
N SER A 33 20.92 2.58 8.72
CA SER A 33 21.35 3.85 9.31
C SER A 33 20.68 4.11 10.65
N PHE A 34 19.38 3.84 10.79
CA PHE A 34 18.66 4.02 12.05
C PHE A 34 19.15 3.09 13.15
N LEU A 35 19.46 1.84 12.82
CA LEU A 35 19.96 0.84 13.76
C LEU A 35 21.46 0.96 14.05
N GLY A 36 22.18 1.86 13.36
CA GLY A 36 23.64 1.98 13.47
C GLY A 36 24.39 0.75 12.92
N LEU A 37 23.80 0.06 11.95
CA LEU A 37 24.39 -1.12 11.31
C LEU A 37 25.16 -0.72 10.05
N ASN A 38 26.09 -1.59 9.64
CA ASN A 38 26.62 -1.55 8.29
C ASN A 38 25.50 -1.79 7.27
N SER A 39 25.67 -1.28 6.05
CA SER A 39 24.71 -1.47 4.96
C SER A 39 24.41 -2.96 4.76
N PHE A 40 23.14 -3.30 4.59
CA PHE A 40 22.75 -4.65 4.19
C PHE A 40 23.39 -5.00 2.83
N PRO A 41 23.72 -6.28 2.59
CA PRO A 41 24.15 -6.72 1.28
C PRO A 41 23.06 -6.42 0.24
N PRO A 42 23.41 -6.22 -1.04
CA PRO A 42 22.40 -6.01 -2.08
C PRO A 42 21.44 -7.20 -2.13
N VAL A 43 20.15 -6.92 -1.95
CA VAL A 43 19.09 -7.94 -2.01
C VAL A 43 18.18 -7.59 -3.17
N ALA A 44 18.12 -8.49 -4.16
CA ALA A 44 17.14 -8.38 -5.23
C ALA A 44 15.72 -8.43 -4.65
N ALA A 45 14.85 -7.50 -5.08
CA ALA A 45 13.46 -7.48 -4.68
C ALA A 45 12.80 -8.84 -4.98
N LYS A 46 12.35 -9.54 -3.93
CA LYS A 46 11.71 -10.85 -4.06
C LYS A 46 10.21 -10.73 -3.83
N ARG A 47 9.43 -11.06 -4.85
CA ARG A 47 7.97 -11.25 -4.75
C ARG A 47 7.70 -12.73 -4.50
N ALA A 48 7.45 -13.10 -3.25
CA ALA A 48 7.07 -14.46 -2.86
C ALA A 48 5.69 -14.44 -2.21
N PHE A 49 4.91 -15.50 -2.42
CA PHE A 49 3.53 -15.63 -1.90
C PHE A 49 2.56 -14.55 -2.41
N GLU A 50 2.77 -14.04 -3.63
CA GLU A 50 1.82 -13.13 -4.27
C GLU A 50 0.51 -13.88 -4.55
N ARG A 51 -0.57 -13.42 -3.94
CA ARG A 51 -1.91 -13.95 -4.26
C ARG A 51 -2.23 -13.55 -5.70
N PRO A 52 -2.84 -14.45 -6.50
CA PRO A 52 -3.35 -14.08 -7.81
C PRO A 52 -4.29 -12.87 -7.67
N ARG A 53 -4.05 -11.83 -8.48
CA ARG A 53 -4.94 -10.66 -8.54
C ARG A 53 -6.34 -11.13 -8.87
N ARG A 54 -7.28 -10.93 -7.95
CA ARG A 54 -8.71 -11.15 -8.17
C ARG A 54 -9.38 -9.81 -8.40
N ILE A 55 -10.17 -9.73 -9.47
CA ILE A 55 -11.10 -8.61 -9.67
C ILE A 55 -12.21 -8.82 -8.63
N TRP A 56 -12.31 -7.90 -7.68
CA TRP A 56 -13.37 -7.94 -6.69
C TRP A 56 -14.63 -7.32 -7.30
N PRO A 57 -15.81 -7.96 -7.23
CA PRO A 57 -16.99 -7.48 -7.94
C PRO A 57 -17.56 -6.17 -7.39
N CYS A 58 -17.15 -5.77 -6.18
CA CYS A 58 -17.45 -4.46 -5.62
C CYS A 58 -16.15 -3.68 -5.40
N HIS A 59 -16.05 -2.54 -6.07
CA HIS A 59 -15.04 -1.53 -5.79
C HIS A 59 -15.75 -0.34 -5.13
N PRO A 60 -15.14 0.30 -4.12
CA PRO A 60 -15.64 1.57 -3.60
C PRO A 60 -15.88 2.55 -4.74
N SER A 61 -17.04 3.19 -4.73
CA SER A 61 -17.35 4.24 -5.69
C SER A 61 -16.48 5.48 -5.43
N GLN A 62 -16.48 6.41 -6.37
CA GLN A 62 -15.84 7.71 -6.17
C GLN A 62 -16.42 8.45 -4.96
N ALA A 63 -17.73 8.34 -4.73
CA ALA A 63 -18.40 8.95 -3.58
C ALA A 63 -17.96 8.30 -2.26
N ASP A 64 -17.80 6.97 -2.23
CA ASP A 64 -17.32 6.25 -1.05
C ASP A 64 -15.89 6.67 -0.71
N ASN A 65 -15.01 6.73 -1.72
CA ASN A 65 -13.64 7.17 -1.52
C ASN A 65 -13.59 8.60 -0.99
N ALA A 66 -14.30 9.55 -1.62
CA ALA A 66 -14.35 10.95 -1.17
C ALA A 66 -14.89 11.08 0.26
N LEU A 67 -15.92 10.31 0.61
CA LEU A 67 -16.44 10.27 1.97
C LEU A 67 -15.36 9.81 2.95
N ILE A 68 -14.68 8.69 2.68
CA ILE A 68 -13.62 8.17 3.56
C ILE A 68 -12.44 9.14 3.65
N SER A 69 -12.00 9.74 2.53
CA SER A 69 -10.94 10.77 2.54
C SER A 69 -11.31 11.91 3.47
N SER A 70 -12.55 12.41 3.37
CA SER A 70 -13.03 13.52 4.19
C SER A 70 -13.11 13.16 5.67
N LEU A 71 -13.51 11.93 5.99
CA LEU A 71 -13.62 11.43 7.37
C LEU A 71 -12.25 11.29 8.04
N LEU A 72 -11.21 10.96 7.28
CA LEU A 72 -9.86 10.71 7.81
C LEU A 72 -8.90 11.88 7.61
N ALA A 73 -9.31 12.97 6.94
CA ALA A 73 -8.43 14.07 6.57
C ALA A 73 -7.67 14.66 7.78
N LYS A 74 -8.38 14.83 8.91
CA LYS A 74 -7.80 15.40 10.13
C LYS A 74 -6.80 14.45 10.78
N GLU A 75 -7.15 13.17 10.88
CA GLU A 75 -6.32 12.11 11.45
C GLU A 75 -5.05 11.93 10.62
N MET A 76 -5.17 12.08 9.30
CA MET A 76 -4.06 11.92 8.36
C MET A 76 -3.11 13.10 8.39
N ALA A 77 -3.62 14.33 8.50
CA ALA A 77 -2.77 15.49 8.79
C ALA A 77 -2.03 15.31 10.12
N ALA A 78 -2.74 14.93 11.19
CA ALA A 78 -2.13 14.70 12.51
C ALA A 78 -1.11 13.55 12.50
N PHE A 79 -1.31 12.52 11.66
CA PHE A 79 -0.38 11.42 11.50
C PHE A 79 0.87 11.83 10.72
N ALA A 80 0.71 12.59 9.63
CA ALA A 80 1.83 13.14 8.87
C ALA A 80 2.70 14.04 9.74
N ASP A 81 2.09 14.96 10.50
CA ASP A 81 2.80 15.83 11.44
C ASP A 81 3.54 15.03 12.52
N LEU A 82 2.93 13.94 13.01
CA LEU A 82 3.50 13.13 14.08
C LEU A 82 4.66 12.25 13.62
N THR A 83 4.60 11.75 12.39
CA THR A 83 5.55 10.75 11.87
C THR A 83 6.55 11.30 10.86
N GLY A 84 6.31 12.51 10.33
CA GLY A 84 7.07 13.11 9.23
C GLY A 84 6.93 12.38 7.89
N LEU A 85 5.98 11.45 7.77
CA LEU A 85 5.74 10.71 6.53
C LEU A 85 4.88 11.53 5.55
N ASP A 86 5.26 11.51 4.28
CA ASP A 86 4.37 11.91 3.20
C ASP A 86 3.32 10.82 2.97
N VAL A 87 2.04 11.18 3.13
CA VAL A 87 0.87 10.30 2.98
C VAL A 87 -0.06 10.75 1.86
N SER A 88 0.36 11.73 1.06
CA SER A 88 -0.47 12.29 -0.02
C SER A 88 -0.79 11.27 -1.11
N ASP A 89 0.11 10.30 -1.34
CA ASP A 89 -0.04 9.24 -2.33
C ASP A 89 -0.87 8.04 -1.85
N TRP A 90 -1.47 8.11 -0.66
CA TRP A 90 -2.28 7.01 -0.15
C TRP A 90 -3.57 6.85 -0.97
N PRO A 91 -4.02 5.61 -1.28
CA PRO A 91 -5.15 5.38 -2.20
C PRO A 91 -6.48 5.97 -1.72
N VAL A 92 -6.63 6.13 -0.40
CA VAL A 92 -7.78 6.78 0.22
C VAL A 92 -7.71 8.30 0.04
N MET A 93 -6.53 8.88 -0.21
CA MET A 93 -6.31 10.31 -0.46
C MET A 93 -6.29 10.66 -1.95
N THR A 94 -6.00 9.70 -2.82
CA THR A 94 -5.90 9.92 -4.27
C THR A 94 -6.80 8.96 -5.05
N LEU A 95 -7.86 9.53 -5.62
CA LEU A 95 -8.84 8.79 -6.41
C LEU A 95 -8.21 8.05 -7.60
N ASP A 96 -7.18 8.64 -8.19
CA ASP A 96 -6.47 8.11 -9.35
C ASP A 96 -5.54 6.95 -8.96
N ALA A 97 -4.92 6.96 -7.77
CA ALA A 97 -4.11 5.84 -7.28
C ALA A 97 -4.94 4.57 -7.06
N PHE A 98 -6.20 4.72 -6.62
CA PHE A 98 -7.14 3.60 -6.54
C PHE A 98 -7.49 3.06 -7.93
N ARG A 99 -7.73 3.96 -8.91
CA ARG A 99 -8.04 3.58 -10.30
C ARG A 99 -6.86 2.92 -11.00
N GLU A 100 -5.63 3.40 -10.86
CA GLU A 100 -4.44 2.79 -11.44
C GLU A 100 -4.17 1.40 -10.86
N HIS A 101 -4.39 1.23 -9.56
CA HIS A 101 -4.29 -0.09 -8.93
C HIS A 101 -5.32 -1.08 -9.50
N ALA A 102 -6.52 -0.60 -9.83
CA ALA A 102 -7.61 -1.39 -10.42
C ALA A 102 -7.50 -1.56 -11.95
N ALA A 103 -6.95 -0.59 -12.69
CA ALA A 103 -6.97 -0.52 -14.15
C ALA A 103 -5.90 -1.41 -14.84
N GLY A 104 -4.89 -1.88 -14.12
CA GLY A 104 -3.96 -2.93 -14.60
C GLY A 104 -4.61 -4.32 -14.76
N ALA A 105 -5.93 -4.40 -14.95
CA ALA A 105 -6.75 -5.62 -14.91
C ALA A 105 -7.46 -5.95 -16.24
N HIS A 106 -7.04 -5.40 -17.38
CA HIS A 106 -7.51 -5.88 -18.68
C HIS A 106 -6.81 -7.19 -19.07
N VAL A 107 -7.39 -8.32 -18.68
CA VAL A 107 -7.10 -9.63 -19.27
C VAL A 107 -8.36 -10.12 -19.99
N ALA A 108 -8.20 -10.44 -21.27
CA ALA A 108 -9.27 -10.93 -22.13
C ALA A 108 -9.96 -12.17 -21.52
N PRO A 109 -11.28 -12.35 -21.74
CA PRO A 109 -12.00 -13.48 -21.17
C PRO A 109 -11.44 -14.81 -21.70
N GLY A 110 -10.93 -15.63 -20.78
CA GLY A 110 -10.42 -16.98 -21.08
C GLY A 110 -11.55 -17.97 -21.45
N PRO A 111 -11.21 -19.08 -22.14
CA PRO A 111 -12.11 -19.82 -23.04
C PRO A 111 -13.09 -20.80 -22.35
N TRP A 112 -13.35 -20.68 -21.05
CA TRP A 112 -14.09 -21.71 -20.30
C TRP A 112 -15.62 -21.51 -20.25
N ARG A 113 -16.18 -20.52 -20.96
CA ARG A 113 -17.64 -20.44 -21.20
C ARG A 113 -18.03 -21.19 -22.47
N SER A 114 -18.13 -22.51 -22.37
CA SER A 114 -19.11 -23.32 -23.13
C SER A 114 -18.93 -24.78 -22.74
N GLN A 115 -19.68 -25.26 -21.75
CA GLN A 115 -20.31 -26.59 -21.74
C GLN A 115 -21.34 -26.61 -20.59
N ALA A 116 -22.55 -26.14 -20.88
CA ALA A 116 -23.73 -26.43 -20.08
C ALA A 116 -24.96 -26.34 -20.99
N SER A 117 -25.14 -27.34 -21.85
CA SER A 117 -26.38 -27.61 -22.57
C SER A 117 -26.37 -29.08 -22.96
N GLY A 118 -27.31 -29.86 -22.43
CA GLY A 118 -27.43 -31.27 -22.80
C GLY A 118 -28.22 -32.11 -21.80
N THR A 119 -29.46 -31.69 -21.50
CA THR A 119 -30.52 -32.59 -21.04
C THR A 119 -31.01 -33.40 -22.24
N GLN A 120 -30.82 -34.72 -22.22
CA GLN A 120 -31.88 -35.71 -22.49
C GLN A 120 -31.44 -37.11 -22.09
#